data_AF-A0A950DV36-F1
#
_entry.id   AF-A0A950DV36-F1
#
_cell.length_a   1.000
_cell.length_b   1.000
_cell.length_c   1.000
_cell.angle_alpha   90.00
_cell.angle_beta   90.00
_cell.angle_gamma   90.00
#
_symmetry.space_group_name_H-M   'P 1'
#
loop_
_entity.id
_entity.type
_entity.pdbx_description
1 polymer ?
#
loop_
_entity_poly.entity_id
_entity_poly.type
_entity_poly.pdbx_seq_one_letter_code
_entity_poly.pdbx_strand_id
1 'polypeptide(L)'
;LVPMEDEIEIKDGKRRHVQKRIFPGYILVKMKMSNESWFVVRNTPGVTSFVGSANSPVPLQEKEVRAIQKQMKQEAPKIRVEFAVGESVRVVDGPFTDFHGKVDEINPEKGKLKVLVNMFGRETPVELDLLQVEKVH
;
A
#
# COMPACT_ATOMS: atom_id res chain seq x y z
N LEU A 1 -5.52 15.31 12.40
CA LEU A 1 -4.65 14.14 12.16
C LEU A 1 -4.98 13.59 10.78
N VAL A 2 -3.96 13.41 9.93
CA VAL A 2 -4.13 12.79 8.61
C VAL A 2 -3.94 11.28 8.79
N PRO A 3 -4.94 10.45 8.48
CA PRO A 3 -4.83 9.01 8.64
C PRO A 3 -3.88 8.45 7.57
N MET A 4 -2.70 8.01 8.02
CA MET A 4 -1.67 7.38 7.19
C MET A 4 -1.42 5.95 7.68
N GLU A 5 -1.10 5.05 6.75
CA GLU A 5 -0.58 3.71 7.03
C GLU A 5 0.82 3.56 6.43
N ASP A 6 1.69 2.84 7.13
CA ASP A 6 3.01 2.48 6.62
C ASP A 6 2.87 1.29 5.64
N GLU A 7 3.43 1.44 4.46
CA GLU A 7 3.46 0.43 3.40
C GLU A 7 4.92 0.21 3.00
N ILE A 8 5.31 -1.04 2.73
CA ILE A 8 6.58 -1.35 2.08
C ILE A 8 6.27 -1.52 0.61
N GLU A 9 6.75 -0.60 -0.20
CA GLU A 9 6.70 -0.68 -1.65
C GLU A 9 8.00 -1.35 -2.14
N ILE A 10 7.86 -2.40 -2.95
CA ILE A 10 9.00 -3.05 -3.61
C ILE A 10 8.95 -2.69 -5.08
N LYS A 11 9.91 -1.85 -5.49
CA LYS A 11 10.02 -1.32 -6.84
C LYS A 11 11.48 -1.32 -7.27
N ASP A 12 11.75 -1.76 -8.50
CA ASP A 12 13.10 -1.83 -9.09
C ASP A 12 14.11 -2.54 -8.17
N GLY A 13 13.73 -3.68 -7.59
CA GLY A 13 14.59 -4.45 -6.69
C GLY A 13 14.95 -3.74 -5.38
N LYS A 14 14.21 -2.70 -4.98
CA LYS A 14 14.45 -1.94 -3.73
C LYS A 14 13.18 -1.85 -2.88
N ARG A 15 13.34 -2.11 -1.58
CA ARG A 15 12.29 -1.89 -0.58
C ARG A 15 12.29 -0.42 -0.17
N ARG A 16 11.13 0.23 -0.22
CA ARG A 16 10.94 1.61 0.25
C ARG A 16 9.81 1.64 1.27
N HIS A 17 10.07 2.23 2.43
CA HIS A 17 9.02 2.55 3.39
C HIS A 17 8.31 3.82 2.91
N VAL A 18 7.01 3.71 2.67
CA VAL A 18 6.17 4.83 2.22
C VAL A 18 4.98 4.99 3.15
N GLN A 19 4.60 6.24 3.43
CA GLN A 19 3.39 6.55 4.18
C GLN A 19 2.26 6.84 3.21
N LYS A 20 1.24 5.99 3.21
CA LYS A 20 0.09 6.13 2.33
C LYS A 20 -1.11 6.66 3.08
N ARG A 21 -1.83 7.59 2.46
CA ARG A 21 -3.08 8.12 3.02
C ARG A 21 -4.16 7.05 2.94
N ILE A 22 -4.70 6.64 4.09
CA ILE A 22 -5.80 5.66 4.16
C ILE A 22 -7.08 6.27 3.55
N PHE A 23 -7.29 7.57 3.77
CA PHE A 23 -8.43 8.33 3.24
C PHE A 23 -7.94 9.61 2.52
N PRO A 24 -7.63 9.53 1.22
CA PRO A 24 -7.25 10.70 0.43
C PRO A 24 -8.37 11.77 0.48
N GLY A 25 -8.04 12.98 0.90
CA GLY A 25 -8.99 14.09 1.00
C GLY A 25 -9.72 14.21 2.35
N TYR A 26 -9.45 13.32 3.32
CA TYR A 26 -10.08 13.37 4.64
C TYR A 26 -9.07 13.64 5.76
N ILE A 27 -9.51 14.41 6.76
CA ILE A 27 -8.74 14.71 7.97
C ILE A 27 -9.63 14.40 9.18
N LEU A 28 -9.06 13.72 10.16
CA LEU A 28 -9.73 13.45 11.43
C LEU A 28 -9.42 14.58 12.42
N VAL A 29 -10.47 15.17 12.99
CA VAL A 29 -10.37 16.25 13.97
C VAL A 29 -11.14 15.87 15.23
N LYS A 30 -10.47 15.92 16.38
CA LYS A 30 -11.12 15.81 17.68
C LYS A 30 -11.38 17.21 18.20
N MET A 31 -12.64 17.62 18.24
CA MET A 31 -13.05 18.97 18.64
C MET A 31 -14.37 18.94 19.39
N LYS A 32 -14.61 19.95 20.23
CA LYS A 32 -15.95 20.24 20.74
C LYS A 32 -16.70 21.01 19.66
N MET A 33 -17.92 20.58 19.31
CA MET A 33 -18.72 21.23 18.29
C MET A 33 -19.42 22.48 18.85
N SER A 34 -18.95 23.65 18.45
CA SER A 34 -19.52 24.98 18.70
C SER A 34 -19.59 25.79 17.39
N ASN A 35 -20.36 26.88 17.38
CA ASN A 35 -20.48 27.76 16.21
C ASN A 35 -19.12 28.33 15.75
N GLU A 36 -18.26 28.75 16.68
CA GLU A 36 -16.90 29.19 16.36
C GLU A 36 -16.10 28.07 15.70
N SER A 37 -16.11 26.88 16.30
CA SER A 37 -15.35 25.74 15.82
C SER A 37 -15.82 25.29 14.41
N TRP A 38 -17.12 25.41 14.14
CA TRP A 38 -17.71 25.15 12.83
C TRP A 38 -17.25 26.18 11.79
N PHE A 39 -17.27 27.46 12.15
CA PHE A 39 -16.85 28.56 11.29
C PHE A 39 -15.36 28.47 10.95
N VAL A 40 -14.51 28.20 11.94
CA VAL A 40 -13.05 28.05 11.74
C VAL A 40 -12.75 26.97 10.69
N VAL A 41 -13.38 25.80 10.80
CA VAL A 41 -13.13 24.69 9.87
C VAL A 41 -13.61 25.02 8.45
N ARG A 42 -14.78 25.64 8.30
CA ARG A 42 -15.31 26.06 7.00
C ARG A 42 -14.48 27.14 6.29
N ASN A 43 -13.81 28.00 7.05
CA ASN A 43 -12.99 29.07 6.50
C ASN A 43 -11.50 28.71 6.39
N THR A 44 -11.12 27.47 6.75
CA THR A 44 -9.74 27.01 6.57
C THR A 44 -9.49 26.70 5.10
N PRO A 45 -8.48 27.33 4.45
CA PRO A 45 -8.15 27.04 3.06
C PRO A 45 -7.86 25.55 2.83
N GLY A 46 -8.44 24.98 1.77
CA GLY A 46 -8.30 23.56 1.44
C GLY A 46 -9.30 22.63 2.13
N VAL A 47 -10.18 23.15 2.98
CA VAL A 47 -11.30 22.39 3.56
C VAL A 47 -12.59 22.71 2.82
N THR A 48 -13.24 21.69 2.27
CA THR A 48 -14.50 21.85 1.52
C THR A 48 -15.73 21.79 2.42
N SER A 49 -15.81 20.75 3.26
CA SER A 49 -16.91 20.58 4.21
C SER A 49 -16.58 19.54 5.28
N PHE A 50 -17.39 19.52 6.32
CA PHE A 50 -17.54 18.33 7.15
C PHE A 50 -18.26 17.22 6.38
N VAL A 51 -18.03 15.99 6.80
CA VAL A 51 -18.81 14.83 6.36
C VAL A 51 -20.09 14.76 7.18
N GLY A 52 -21.23 14.66 6.52
CA GLY A 52 -22.55 14.64 7.15
C GLY A 52 -23.62 15.33 6.33
N SER A 53 -24.86 15.32 6.82
CA SER A 53 -25.99 16.05 6.23
C SER A 53 -25.73 17.56 6.26
N ALA A 54 -26.24 18.28 5.25
CA ALA A 54 -25.87 19.65 4.86
C ALA A 54 -25.66 20.68 6.00
N ASN A 55 -26.32 20.53 7.15
CA ASN A 55 -26.30 21.53 8.22
C ASN A 55 -25.59 21.09 9.52
N SER A 56 -25.24 19.82 9.70
CA SER A 56 -24.61 19.35 10.96
C SER A 56 -23.55 18.28 10.71
N PRO A 57 -22.32 18.47 11.22
CA PRO A 57 -21.30 17.42 11.16
C PRO A 57 -21.75 16.21 11.97
N VAL A 58 -21.57 15.02 11.41
CA VAL A 58 -21.87 13.76 12.10
C VAL A 58 -20.61 13.30 12.82
N PRO A 59 -20.61 13.17 14.17
CA PRO A 59 -19.46 12.65 14.88
C PRO A 59 -19.25 11.17 14.52
N LEU A 60 -17.99 10.79 14.32
CA LEU A 60 -17.63 9.39 14.15
C LEU A 60 -17.95 8.60 15.43
N GLN A 61 -18.47 7.39 15.25
CA GLN A 61 -18.66 6.48 16.37
C GLN A 61 -17.30 6.03 16.91
N GLU A 62 -17.21 5.78 18.21
CA GLU A 62 -15.94 5.33 18.80
C GLU A 62 -15.40 4.05 18.16
N LYS A 63 -16.28 3.15 17.70
CA LYS A 63 -15.88 1.93 17.00
C LYS A 63 -15.13 2.24 15.70
N GLU A 64 -15.60 3.23 14.94
CA GLU A 64 -14.97 3.67 13.70
C GLU A 64 -13.62 4.35 13.98
N VAL A 65 -13.57 5.23 14.98
CA VAL A 65 -12.32 5.88 15.42
C VAL A 65 -11.29 4.82 15.85
N ARG A 66 -11.70 3.84 16.64
CA ARG A 66 -10.83 2.73 17.07
C ARG A 66 -10.34 1.90 15.89
N ALA A 67 -11.19 1.62 14.91
CA ALA A 67 -10.80 0.88 13.70
C ALA A 67 -9.74 1.64 12.90
N ILE A 68 -9.94 2.95 12.68
CA ILE A 68 -8.97 3.78 11.96
C ILE A 68 -7.65 3.88 12.74
N GLN A 69 -7.70 4.10 14.05
CA GLN A 69 -6.49 4.13 14.89
C GLN A 69 -5.76 2.78 14.88
N LYS A 70 -6.49 1.66 14.88
CA LYS A 70 -5.88 0.33 14.78
C LYS A 70 -5.17 0.15 13.44
N GLN A 71 -5.77 0.60 12.34
CA GLN A 71 -5.15 0.52 11.02
C GLN A 71 -3.90 1.40 10.92
N MET A 72 -3.92 2.61 11.50
CA MET A 72 -2.73 3.47 11.59
C MET A 72 -1.61 2.87 12.46
N LYS A 73 -1.96 2.00 13.42
CA LYS A 73 -1.02 1.35 14.34
C LYS A 73 -0.69 -0.09 13.93
N GLN A 74 -1.15 -0.58 12.78
CA GLN A 74 -0.76 -1.92 12.34
C GLN A 74 0.76 -1.95 12.18
N GLU A 75 1.42 -2.73 13.04
CA GLU A 75 2.89 -2.76 13.17
C GLU A 75 3.58 -3.44 11.99
N ALA A 76 2.87 -4.28 11.24
CA ALA A 76 3.37 -4.90 10.03
C ALA A 76 2.97 -4.05 8.82
N PRO A 77 3.94 -3.42 8.11
CA PRO A 77 3.66 -2.69 6.89
C PRO A 77 3.04 -3.62 5.86
N LYS A 78 1.98 -3.17 5.17
CA LYS A 78 1.47 -3.93 4.03
C LYS A 78 2.55 -3.94 2.94
N ILE A 79 2.89 -5.11 2.41
CA ILE A 79 3.83 -5.24 1.30
C ILE A 79 3.05 -5.09 0.00
N ARG A 80 3.37 -4.04 -0.76
CA ARG A 80 2.81 -3.84 -2.10
C ARG A 80 3.84 -4.25 -3.15
N VAL A 81 3.38 -5.12 -4.03
CA VAL A 81 4.17 -5.74 -5.08
C VAL A 81 3.67 -5.23 -6.43
N GLU A 82 4.58 -4.78 -7.31
CA GLU A 82 4.23 -4.29 -8.67
C GLU A 82 4.19 -5.41 -9.74
N PHE A 83 4.49 -6.65 -9.37
CA PHE A 83 4.41 -7.83 -10.24
C PHE A 83 2.99 -8.41 -10.30
N ALA A 84 2.61 -8.92 -11.47
CA ALA A 84 1.39 -9.70 -11.66
C ALA A 84 1.70 -11.16 -12.04
N VAL A 85 0.81 -12.09 -11.70
CA VAL A 85 0.88 -13.46 -12.21
C VAL A 85 0.77 -13.44 -13.73
N GLY A 86 1.65 -14.17 -14.39
CA GLY A 86 1.78 -14.23 -15.82
C GLY A 86 2.69 -13.16 -16.44
N GLU A 87 3.29 -12.30 -15.62
CA GLU A 87 4.21 -11.27 -16.09
C GLU A 87 5.59 -11.83 -16.41
N SER A 88 6.23 -11.30 -17.46
CA SER A 88 7.59 -11.65 -17.83
C SER A 88 8.60 -10.91 -16.96
N VAL A 89 9.50 -11.67 -16.36
CA VAL A 89 10.55 -11.16 -15.48
C VAL A 89 11.91 -11.71 -15.89
N ARG A 90 12.96 -10.96 -15.58
CA ARG A 90 14.36 -11.36 -15.72
C ARG A 90 14.95 -11.47 -14.32
N VAL A 91 15.68 -12.54 -14.07
CA VAL A 91 16.40 -12.70 -12.80
C VAL A 91 17.69 -11.88 -12.87
N VAL A 92 17.92 -11.04 -11.86
CA VAL A 92 19.07 -10.13 -11.79
C VAL A 92 20.06 -10.47 -10.69
N ASP A 93 19.71 -11.42 -9.82
CA ASP A 93 20.57 -11.87 -8.73
C ASP A 93 20.41 -13.38 -8.47
N GLY A 94 21.47 -14.01 -7.96
CA GLY A 94 21.52 -15.43 -7.62
C GLY A 94 21.97 -16.36 -8.78
N PRO A 95 21.87 -17.68 -8.59
CA PRO A 95 22.41 -18.68 -9.53
C PRO A 95 21.66 -18.72 -10.87
N PHE A 96 20.50 -18.09 -10.96
CA PHE A 96 19.67 -18.00 -12.15
C PHE A 96 19.73 -16.62 -12.82
N THR A 97 20.74 -15.80 -12.50
CA THR A 97 20.95 -14.48 -13.12
C THR A 97 20.96 -14.57 -14.65
N ASP A 98 20.38 -13.55 -15.31
CA ASP A 98 20.18 -13.43 -16.76
C ASP A 98 19.19 -14.42 -17.39
N PHE A 99 18.61 -15.34 -16.62
CA PHE A 99 17.50 -16.12 -17.13
C PHE A 99 16.19 -15.32 -17.13
N HIS A 100 15.37 -15.61 -18.15
CA HIS A 100 14.03 -15.07 -18.30
C HIS A 100 12.99 -16.09 -17.84
N GLY A 101 11.91 -15.59 -17.26
CA GLY A 101 10.82 -16.42 -16.78
C GLY A 101 9.50 -15.67 -16.72
N LYS A 102 8.48 -16.41 -16.26
CA LYS A 102 7.12 -15.91 -16.09
C LYS A 102 6.68 -16.12 -14.64
N VAL A 103 6.05 -15.11 -14.04
CA VAL A 103 5.53 -15.22 -12.67
C VAL A 103 4.38 -16.23 -12.65
N ASP A 104 4.50 -17.28 -11.83
CA ASP A 104 3.47 -18.30 -11.60
C ASP A 104 2.62 -17.95 -10.37
N GLU A 105 3.29 -17.56 -9.28
CA GLU A 105 2.63 -17.26 -8.01
C GLU A 105 3.37 -16.13 -7.28
N ILE A 106 2.63 -15.34 -6.50
CA ILE A 106 3.15 -14.24 -5.71
C ILE A 106 2.80 -14.49 -4.24
N ASN A 107 3.80 -14.44 -3.36
CA ASN A 107 3.62 -14.48 -1.92
C ASN A 107 4.04 -13.12 -1.31
N PRO A 108 3.11 -12.14 -1.19
CA PRO A 108 3.42 -10.81 -0.68
C PRO A 108 3.86 -10.84 0.78
N GLU A 109 3.27 -11.73 1.60
CA GLU A 109 3.56 -11.81 3.04
C GLU A 109 5.00 -12.24 3.32
N LYS A 110 5.53 -13.16 2.52
CA LYS A 110 6.92 -13.61 2.61
C LYS A 110 7.89 -12.81 1.75
N GLY A 111 7.37 -11.93 0.89
CA GLY A 111 8.16 -11.18 -0.09
C GLY A 111 8.81 -12.06 -1.16
N LYS A 112 8.14 -13.15 -1.57
CA LYS A 112 8.68 -14.14 -2.51
C LYS A 112 7.78 -14.33 -3.73
N LEU A 113 8.40 -14.77 -4.83
CA LEU A 113 7.76 -15.10 -6.10
C LEU A 113 8.11 -16.52 -6.50
N LYS A 114 7.15 -17.21 -7.09
CA LYS A 114 7.40 -18.44 -7.83
C LYS A 114 7.43 -18.08 -9.31
N VAL A 115 8.55 -18.32 -9.96
CA VAL A 115 8.79 -17.96 -11.36
C VAL A 115 9.09 -19.22 -12.15
N LEU A 116 8.43 -19.40 -13.28
CA LEU A 116 8.76 -20.41 -14.27
C LEU A 116 9.90 -19.87 -15.12
N VAL A 117 11.13 -20.26 -14.78
CA VAL A 117 12.32 -19.85 -15.53
C VAL A 117 12.54 -20.81 -16.68
N ASN A 118 12.75 -20.27 -17.88
CA ASN A 118 13.03 -21.08 -19.06
C ASN A 118 14.53 -21.40 -19.11
N MET A 119 14.88 -22.64 -18.76
CA MET A 119 16.25 -23.14 -18.80
C MET A 119 16.29 -24.37 -19.70
N PHE A 120 17.20 -24.39 -20.69
CA PHE A 120 17.38 -25.54 -21.60
C PHE A 120 16.11 -25.96 -22.36
N GLY A 121 15.25 -25.00 -22.71
CA GLY A 121 13.99 -25.26 -23.41
C GLY A 121 12.92 -25.93 -22.53
N ARG A 122 13.09 -25.90 -21.20
CA ARG A 122 12.12 -26.38 -20.21
C ARG A 122 11.79 -25.28 -19.22
N GLU A 123 10.52 -25.19 -18.85
CA GLU A 123 10.07 -24.31 -17.78
C GLU A 123 10.30 -25.00 -16.43
N THR A 124 11.15 -24.41 -15.60
CA THR A 124 11.44 -24.91 -14.25
C THR A 124 10.92 -23.93 -13.21
N PRO A 125 10.04 -24.34 -12.28
CA PRO A 125 9.58 -23.47 -11.21
C PRO A 125 10.69 -23.22 -10.19
N VAL A 126 11.02 -21.96 -9.95
CA VAL A 126 11.98 -21.52 -8.93
C VAL A 126 11.35 -20.49 -8.02
N GLU A 127 11.70 -20.53 -6.73
CA GLU A 127 11.28 -19.54 -5.74
C GLU A 127 12.37 -18.46 -5.60
N LEU A 128 12.02 -17.21 -5.86
CA LEU A 128 12.93 -16.06 -5.86
C LEU A 128 12.39 -14.97 -4.93
N ASP A 129 13.28 -14.16 -4.34
CA ASP A 129 12.84 -12.94 -3.63
C ASP A 129 12.38 -11.89 -4.67
N LEU A 130 11.43 -11.04 -4.28
CA LEU A 130 10.98 -9.89 -5.07
C LEU A 130 12.14 -8.97 -5.50
N LEU A 131 13.25 -8.97 -4.74
CA LEU A 131 14.43 -8.17 -5.04
C LEU A 131 15.35 -8.78 -6.12
N GLN A 132 15.21 -10.07 -6.40
CA GLN A 132 16.08 -10.81 -7.34
C GLN A 132 15.56 -10.81 -8.77
N VAL A 133 14.41 -10.18 -9.02
CA VAL A 133 13.78 -10.12 -10.33
C VAL A 133 13.49 -8.69 -10.75
N GLU A 134 13.61 -8.45 -12.05
CA GLU A 134 13.21 -7.22 -12.71
C GLU A 134 12.14 -7.51 -13.75
N LYS A 135 11.21 -6.58 -13.92
CA LYS A 135 10.15 -6.66 -14.92
C LYS A 135 10.74 -6.41 -16.30
N VAL A 136 10.42 -7.29 -17.25
CA VAL A 136 10.78 -7.11 -18.66
C VAL A 136 9.55 -6.53 -19.35
N HIS A 137 9.68 -5.30 -19.84
CA HIS A 137 8.60 -4.61 -20.58
C HIS A 137 8.62 -5.00 -22.05
#